data_AF-A0A1R1QQV7-F1
#
_entry.id   AF-A0A1R1QQV7-F1
#
_cell.length_a   1.000
_cell.length_b   1.000
_cell.length_c   1.000
_cell.angle_alpha   90.00
_cell.angle_beta   90.00
_cell.angle_gamma   90.00
#
_symmetry.space_group_name_H-M   'P 1'
#
loop_
_entity.id
_entity.type
_entity.pdbx_description
1 polymer ?
#
loop_
_entity_poly.entity_id
_entity_poly.type
_entity_poly.pdbx_seq_one_letter_code
_entity_poly.pdbx_strand_id
1 'polypeptide(L)'
;MYKYTDVEFKDKVGDKIGNVRFFKKHLRKKGLIGNRQQLSEKHIQMFEEVRRYKSENHTTWDVAFKYGLKSDIHKSVPTSFSRTFIEEGSNNYIEGILSEILETLKMIEKKL
;
A
#
# COMPACT_ATOMS: atom_id res chain seq x y z
N MET A 1 -14.25 -14.02 2.58
CA MET A 1 -12.85 -13.53 2.70
C MET A 1 -12.30 -14.05 4.02
N TYR A 2 -11.52 -15.14 3.98
CA TYR A 2 -10.91 -15.69 5.19
C TYR A 2 -9.82 -14.74 5.67
N LYS A 3 -9.89 -14.38 6.96
CA LYS A 3 -8.93 -13.51 7.62
C LYS A 3 -8.10 -14.35 8.58
N TYR A 4 -6.79 -14.31 8.42
CA TYR A 4 -5.84 -15.04 9.25
C TYR A 4 -5.43 -14.23 10.47
N THR A 5 -5.43 -14.87 11.62
CA THR A 5 -4.65 -14.43 12.78
C THR A 5 -3.16 -14.45 12.44
N ASP A 6 -2.35 -13.76 13.24
CA ASP A 6 -0.90 -13.72 12.99
C ASP A 6 -0.26 -15.12 13.13
N VAL A 7 -0.85 -16.01 13.94
CA VAL A 7 -0.38 -17.39 14.13
C VAL A 7 -0.72 -18.24 12.91
N GLU A 8 -1.97 -18.21 12.45
CA GLU A 8 -2.37 -18.93 11.23
C GLU A 8 -1.59 -18.45 10.01
N PHE A 9 -1.37 -17.14 9.89
CA PHE A 9 -0.59 -16.59 8.80
C PHE A 9 0.86 -17.07 8.87
N LYS A 10 1.45 -17.09 10.08
CA LYS A 10 2.80 -17.63 10.31
C LYS A 10 2.91 -19.09 9.86
N ASP A 11 1.93 -19.92 10.20
CA ASP A 11 1.92 -21.33 9.80
C ASP A 11 1.75 -21.48 8.29
N LYS A 12 0.95 -20.61 7.65
CA LYS A 12 0.77 -20.58 6.19
C LYS A 12 2.03 -20.20 5.42
N VAL A 13 2.75 -19.16 5.86
CA VAL A 13 3.98 -18.74 5.18
C VAL A 13 5.22 -19.53 5.65
N GLY A 14 5.12 -20.28 6.75
CA GLY A 14 6.24 -21.03 7.30
C GLY A 14 7.41 -20.16 7.80
N ASP A 15 7.13 -18.98 8.37
CA ASP A 15 8.16 -18.04 8.83
C ASP A 15 8.10 -17.79 10.35
N LYS A 16 9.01 -16.96 10.88
CA LYS A 16 8.98 -16.53 12.28
C LYS A 16 7.85 -15.52 12.49
N ILE A 17 7.18 -15.61 13.64
CA ILE A 17 6.11 -14.68 14.03
C ILE A 17 6.60 -13.22 14.06
N GLY A 18 7.87 -12.98 14.36
CA GLY A 18 8.49 -11.65 14.31
C GLY A 18 8.45 -11.05 12.90
N ASN A 19 8.75 -11.84 11.87
CA ASN A 19 8.72 -11.39 10.48
C ASN A 19 7.29 -11.13 10.00
N VAL A 20 6.33 -11.94 10.43
CA VAL A 20 4.90 -11.71 10.15
C VAL A 20 4.40 -10.41 10.79
N ARG A 21 4.74 -10.16 12.05
CA ARG A 21 4.38 -8.90 12.73
C ARG A 21 5.05 -7.70 12.08
N PHE A 22 6.29 -7.85 11.65
CA PHE A 22 7.04 -6.79 10.98
C PHE A 22 6.47 -6.48 9.59
N PHE A 23 6.15 -7.50 8.81
CA PHE A 23 5.41 -7.37 7.56
C PHE A 23 4.09 -6.62 7.75
N LYS A 24 3.29 -7.04 8.73
CA LYS A 24 2.01 -6.38 9.06
C LYS A 24 2.20 -4.91 9.45
N LYS A 25 3.27 -4.59 10.18
CA LYS A 25 3.64 -3.20 10.52
C LYS A 25 3.96 -2.39 9.25
N HIS A 26 4.71 -2.95 8.30
CA HIS A 26 5.03 -2.28 7.03
C HIS A 26 3.80 -2.12 6.13
N LEU A 27 2.91 -3.11 6.07
CA LEU A 27 1.64 -2.99 5.34
C LEU A 27 0.78 -1.84 5.89
N ARG A 28 0.70 -1.69 7.22
CA ARG A 28 -0.01 -0.56 7.85
C ARG A 28 0.64 0.78 7.55
N LYS A 29 1.97 0.87 7.65
CA LYS A 29 2.72 2.09 7.33
C LYS A 29 2.52 2.53 5.88
N LYS A 30 2.37 1.58 4.95
CA LYS A 30 2.10 1.83 3.53
C LYS A 30 0.62 2.01 3.20
N GLY A 31 -0.28 1.98 4.19
CA GLY A 31 -1.73 2.08 3.96
C GLY A 31 -2.36 0.89 3.23
N LEU A 32 -1.64 -0.23 3.07
CA LEU A 32 -2.12 -1.42 2.36
C LEU A 32 -3.14 -2.21 3.17
N ILE A 33 -3.13 -2.05 4.50
CA ILE A 33 -4.13 -2.61 5.42
C ILE A 33 -4.46 -1.60 6.52
N GLY A 34 -5.68 -1.67 7.05
CA GLY A 34 -6.11 -0.87 8.20
C GLY A 34 -5.46 -1.29 9.53
N ASN A 35 -5.50 -0.41 10.53
CA ASN A 35 -4.87 -0.61 11.84
C ASN A 35 -5.27 -1.90 12.57
N ARG A 36 -6.52 -2.34 12.44
CA ARG A 36 -7.05 -3.57 13.07
C ARG A 36 -7.33 -4.70 12.08
N GLN A 37 -6.90 -4.53 10.82
CA GLN A 37 -7.17 -5.51 9.79
C GLN A 37 -6.28 -6.75 9.97
N GLN A 38 -6.90 -7.92 9.80
CA GLN A 38 -6.24 -9.22 9.75
C GLN A 38 -5.71 -9.48 8.34
N LEU A 39 -4.69 -10.34 8.26
CA LEU A 39 -4.10 -10.75 6.99
C LEU A 39 -5.07 -11.69 6.26
N SER A 40 -4.83 -11.93 4.98
CA SER A 40 -5.68 -12.75 4.11
C SER A 40 -4.81 -13.43 3.07
N GLU A 41 -5.41 -14.28 2.23
CA GLU A 41 -4.69 -15.01 1.19
C GLU A 41 -3.85 -14.11 0.28
N LYS A 42 -4.37 -12.92 -0.11
CA LYS A 42 -3.64 -11.94 -0.93
C LYS A 42 -2.29 -11.54 -0.29
N HIS A 43 -2.26 -11.47 1.04
CA HIS A 43 -1.07 -11.09 1.77
C HIS A 43 -0.02 -12.21 1.82
N ILE A 44 -0.41 -13.47 1.63
CA ILE A 44 0.54 -14.60 1.54
C ILE A 44 1.40 -14.43 0.29
N GLN A 45 0.77 -14.15 -0.86
CA GLN A 45 1.49 -13.91 -2.12
C GLN A 45 2.45 -12.72 -1.99
N MET A 46 2.00 -11.60 -1.39
CA MET A 46 2.88 -10.45 -1.11
C MET A 46 4.05 -10.81 -0.19
N PHE A 47 3.84 -11.67 0.80
CA PHE A 47 4.91 -12.11 1.70
C PHE A 47 5.95 -12.95 0.97
N GLU A 48 5.52 -13.87 0.11
CA GLU A 48 6.42 -14.69 -0.71
C GLU A 48 7.21 -13.84 -1.73
N GLU A 49 6.60 -12.81 -2.31
CA GLU A 49 7.31 -11.87 -3.18
C GLU A 49 8.42 -11.12 -2.44
N VAL A 50 8.13 -10.66 -1.22
CA VAL A 50 9.15 -10.04 -0.37
C VAL A 50 10.23 -11.03 0.00
N ARG A 51 9.87 -12.26 0.37
CA ARG A 51 10.83 -13.32 0.68
C ARG A 51 11.74 -13.61 -0.51
N ARG A 52 11.18 -13.71 -1.71
CA ARG A 52 11.94 -13.90 -2.95
C ARG A 52 12.90 -12.74 -3.19
N TYR A 53 12.41 -11.50 -3.10
CA TYR A 53 13.25 -10.31 -3.23
C TYR A 53 14.41 -10.31 -2.22
N LYS A 54 14.14 -10.69 -0.96
CA LYS A 54 15.15 -10.82 0.08
C LYS A 54 16.25 -11.81 -0.31
N SER A 55 15.87 -12.99 -0.80
CA SER A 55 16.79 -14.05 -1.18
C SER A 55 17.61 -13.68 -2.42
N GLU A 56 16.97 -13.12 -3.45
CA GLU A 56 17.62 -12.73 -4.71
C GLU A 56 18.61 -11.57 -4.52
N ASN A 57 18.28 -10.61 -3.65
CA ASN A 57 19.10 -9.42 -3.44
C ASN A 57 19.99 -9.52 -2.19
N HIS A 58 19.98 -10.66 -1.50
CA HIS A 58 20.72 -10.89 -0.25
C HIS A 58 20.53 -9.78 0.80
N THR A 59 19.31 -9.28 0.94
CA THR A 59 19.00 -8.14 1.81
C THR A 59 18.46 -8.54 3.18
N THR A 60 18.37 -7.56 4.09
CA THR A 60 17.64 -7.71 5.35
C THR A 60 16.13 -7.67 5.11
N TRP A 61 15.36 -8.20 6.06
CA TRP A 61 13.90 -8.15 5.99
C TRP A 61 13.34 -6.73 5.91
N ASP A 62 13.95 -5.75 6.60
CA ASP A 62 13.48 -4.36 6.54
C ASP A 62 13.59 -3.77 5.13
N VAL A 63 14.74 -3.98 4.48
CA VAL A 63 14.97 -3.57 3.09
C VAL A 63 14.02 -4.32 2.16
N ALA A 64 13.84 -5.62 2.36
CA ALA A 64 12.93 -6.42 1.56
C ALA A 64 11.46 -5.97 1.72
N PHE A 65 11.00 -5.64 2.92
CA PHE A 65 9.65 -5.10 3.10
C PHE A 65 9.50 -3.68 2.52
N LYS A 66 10.57 -2.88 2.54
CA LYS A 66 10.56 -1.53 1.96
C LYS A 66 10.47 -1.56 0.44
N TYR A 67 11.25 -2.40 -0.23
CA TYR A 67 11.39 -2.40 -1.70
C TYR A 67 10.72 -3.59 -2.41
N GLY A 68 10.59 -4.74 -1.75
CA GLY A 68 9.97 -5.95 -2.29
C GLY A 68 8.45 -5.93 -2.29
N LEU A 69 7.83 -5.10 -1.44
CA LEU A 69 6.42 -4.74 -1.56
C LEU A 69 6.27 -3.76 -2.73
N LYS A 70 6.28 -4.28 -3.96
CA LYS A 70 5.88 -3.53 -5.16
C LYS A 70 4.44 -3.12 -4.94
N SER A 71 4.21 -1.83 -4.78
CA SER A 71 2.87 -1.28 -4.67
C SER A 71 2.16 -1.49 -6.01
N ASP A 72 1.42 -2.57 -6.15
CA ASP A 72 0.36 -2.72 -7.15
C ASP A 72 -0.82 -1.75 -6.88
N ILE A 73 -0.53 -0.56 -6.36
CA ILE A 73 -1.48 0.54 -6.19
C ILE A 73 -1.90 1.09 -7.56
N HIS A 74 -1.19 0.76 -8.65
CA HIS A 74 -1.59 1.08 -10.02
C HIS A 74 -2.41 0.00 -10.74
N LYS A 75 -2.76 -1.13 -10.11
CA LYS A 75 -3.53 -2.21 -10.75
C LYS A 75 -4.63 -2.80 -9.86
N SER A 76 -5.54 -1.95 -9.38
CA SER A 76 -6.97 -2.29 -9.24
C SER A 76 -7.70 -1.14 -8.55
N VAL A 77 -8.20 -0.19 -9.34
CA VAL A 77 -9.35 0.62 -8.93
C VAL A 77 -10.55 0.01 -9.65
N PRO A 78 -11.60 -0.35 -8.91
CA PRO A 78 -12.87 0.26 -9.20
C PRO A 78 -13.36 1.00 -7.96
N THR A 79 -13.39 2.31 -8.14
CA THR A 79 -14.30 3.30 -7.59
C THR A 79 -15.31 2.74 -6.59
N SER A 80 -15.14 3.06 -5.31
CA SER A 80 -16.15 3.78 -4.51
C SER A 80 -15.77 3.90 -3.02
N PHE A 81 -16.02 5.10 -2.49
CA PHE A 81 -16.10 5.52 -1.08
C PHE A 81 -14.81 5.82 -0.28
N SER A 82 -14.40 7.09 -0.41
CA SER A 82 -14.07 8.08 0.64
C SER A 82 -13.71 7.62 2.06
N ARG A 83 -12.51 8.01 2.52
CA ARG A 83 -12.30 9.07 3.55
C ARG A 83 -10.80 9.28 3.83
N THR A 84 -10.35 10.50 3.51
CA THR A 84 -9.26 11.29 4.14
C THR A 84 -7.99 10.55 4.57
N PHE A 85 -7.00 10.53 3.70
CA PHE A 85 -5.58 10.61 4.09
C PHE A 85 -5.07 12.00 3.69
N ILE A 86 -4.85 12.84 4.70
CA ILE A 86 -4.05 14.06 4.55
C ILE A 86 -2.59 13.60 4.66
N GLU A 87 -1.91 13.54 3.52
CA GLU A 87 -0.46 13.38 3.43
C GLU A 87 0.14 14.79 3.46
N GLU A 88 0.57 15.24 4.65
CA GLU A 88 1.36 16.46 4.83
C GLU A 88 2.74 16.28 4.18
N GLY A 89 2.79 16.48 2.85
CA GLY A 89 4.03 16.37 2.09
C GLY A 89 4.00 16.92 0.66
N SER A 90 2.83 17.32 0.13
CA SER A 90 2.72 17.75 -1.28
C SER A 90 1.58 18.74 -1.60
N ASN A 91 1.04 19.46 -0.59
CA ASN A 91 -0.10 20.37 -0.79
C ASN A 91 0.14 21.40 -1.92
N ASN A 92 1.34 21.97 -2.04
CA ASN A 92 1.63 22.98 -3.07
C ASN A 92 1.53 22.45 -4.51
N TYR A 93 1.84 21.18 -4.75
CA TYR A 93 1.80 20.62 -6.11
C TYR A 93 0.37 20.29 -6.53
N ILE A 94 -0.41 19.71 -5.61
CA ILE A 94 -1.81 19.37 -5.87
C ILE A 94 -2.67 20.64 -5.98
N GLU A 95 -2.47 21.62 -5.10
CA GLU A 95 -3.16 22.92 -5.20
C GLU A 95 -2.81 23.68 -6.49
N GLY A 96 -1.56 23.58 -6.94
CA GLY A 96 -1.13 24.15 -8.22
C GLY A 96 -1.89 23.54 -9.40
N ILE A 97 -1.92 22.21 -9.48
CA ILE A 97 -2.64 21.50 -10.55
C ILE A 97 -4.14 21.82 -10.53
N LEU A 98 -4.76 21.83 -9.35
CA LEU A 98 -6.19 22.12 -9.21
C LEU A 98 -6.51 23.56 -9.64
N SER A 99 -5.61 24.51 -9.37
CA SER A 99 -5.74 25.90 -9.81
C SER A 99 -5.68 26.03 -11.33
N GLU A 100 -4.70 25.38 -11.97
CA GLU A 100 -4.55 25.38 -13.44
C GLU A 100 -5.76 24.76 -14.15
N ILE A 101 -6.28 23.66 -13.63
CA ILE A 101 -7.49 23.01 -14.16
C ILE A 101 -8.69 23.96 -14.05
N LEU A 102 -8.87 24.62 -12.89
CA LEU A 102 -9.97 25.56 -12.68
C LEU A 102 -9.90 26.77 -13.62
N GLU A 103 -8.72 27.34 -13.84
CA GLU A 103 -8.54 28.45 -14.80
C GLU A 103 -8.87 28.03 -16.23
N THR A 104 -8.43 26.84 -16.63
CA THR A 104 -8.69 26.30 -17.96
C THR A 104 -10.18 26.11 -18.20
N LEU A 105 -10.91 25.55 -17.22
CA LEU A 105 -12.36 25.36 -17.31
C LEU A 105 -13.11 26.69 -17.40
N LYS A 106 -12.72 27.70 -16.61
CA LYS A 106 -13.30 29.06 -16.69
C LYS A 106 -13.07 29.71 -18.05
N MET A 107 -11.91 29.48 -18.68
CA MET A 107 -11.65 29.99 -20.02
C MET A 107 -12.52 29.34 -21.09
N ILE A 108 -12.79 28.03 -20.96
CA ILE A 108 -13.67 27.30 -21.87
C ILE A 108 -15.12 27.79 -21.72
N GLU A 109 -15.61 27.94 -20.49
CA GLU A 109 -16.96 28.43 -20.21
C GLU A 109 -17.21 29.84 -20.75
N LYS A 110 -16.20 30.74 -20.69
CA LYS A 110 -16.29 32.08 -21.26
C LYS A 110 -16.32 32.14 -22.79
N LYS A 111 -16.00 31.04 -23.48
CA LYS A 111 -15.99 30.95 -24.95
C LYS A 111 -17.24 30.24 -25.51
N LEU A 112 -18.09 29.71 -24.65
CA LEU A 112 -19.42 29.17 -24.96
C LEU A 112 -20.49 30.25 -24.77
#